data_AF-A0A915UG72-F1
#
_entry.id   AF-A0A915UG72-F1
#
_cell.length_a   1.000
_cell.length_b   1.000
_cell.length_c   1.000
_cell.angle_alpha   90.00
_cell.angle_beta   90.00
_cell.angle_gamma   90.00
#
_symmetry.space_group_name_H-M   'P 1'
#
loop_
_entity.id
_entity.type
_entity.pdbx_description
1 polymer ?
#
loop_
_entity_poly.entity_id
_entity_poly.type
_entity_poly.pdbx_seq_one_letter_code
_entity_poly.pdbx_strand_id
1 'polypeptide(L)'
;MPVSRDVARIEAFSDAVFGFALTLLVVSLEVPRTYADMMASVRALPAFAASFAILLMIWQEHHNFFRRYGVHDGATIWINGLLLFVVLFYVYPLKFLMTMLIGPGGALFGGRPAGVAGHEVPRLMVMYGAGFVSVFLLMAALHWRALACFRRDPSPDVDMTGLRLHLGACFVHVAIGLLSMTIAGLGPLPWASGAAGVAYALIGPAFYAYYKWIGPRVMGAGA
;
A
#
# COMPACT_ATOMS: atom_id res chain seq x y z
N MET A 1 6.97 -18.11 -21.00
CA MET A 1 7.61 -17.34 -22.10
C MET A 1 8.76 -16.52 -21.53
N PRO A 2 9.86 -16.28 -22.27
CA PRO A 2 10.87 -15.33 -21.84
C PRO A 2 10.25 -13.94 -21.74
N VAL A 3 10.46 -13.25 -20.61
CA VAL A 3 10.01 -11.87 -20.37
C VAL A 3 10.58 -10.98 -21.49
N SER A 4 9.76 -10.12 -22.11
CA SER A 4 10.27 -9.22 -23.15
C SER A 4 11.34 -8.31 -22.55
N ARG A 5 12.38 -7.98 -23.33
CA ARG A 5 13.52 -7.18 -22.84
C ARG A 5 13.09 -5.85 -22.23
N ASP A 6 12.01 -5.26 -22.74
CA ASP A 6 11.47 -4.00 -22.23
C ASP A 6 10.74 -4.17 -20.89
N VAL A 7 9.97 -5.25 -20.69
CA VAL A 7 9.38 -5.59 -19.38
C VAL A 7 10.48 -5.79 -18.35
N ALA A 8 11.52 -6.56 -18.68
CA ALA A 8 12.63 -6.83 -17.77
C ALA A 8 13.37 -5.55 -17.33
N ARG A 9 13.44 -4.54 -18.20
CA ARG A 9 14.03 -3.23 -17.86
C ARG A 9 13.14 -2.42 -16.91
N ILE A 10 11.82 -2.44 -17.13
CA ILE A 10 10.85 -1.77 -16.25
C ILE A 10 10.86 -2.42 -14.86
N GLU A 11 10.87 -3.76 -14.81
CA GLU A 11 11.00 -4.53 -13.58
C GLU A 11 12.30 -4.16 -12.85
N ALA A 12 13.46 -4.24 -13.53
CA ALA A 12 14.75 -3.93 -12.92
C ALA A 12 14.84 -2.48 -12.39
N PHE A 13 14.27 -1.50 -13.11
CA PHE A 13 14.18 -0.13 -12.63
C PHE A 13 13.29 -0.03 -11.38
N SER A 14 12.14 -0.70 -11.39
CA SER A 14 11.21 -0.68 -10.26
C SER A 14 11.82 -1.35 -9.03
N ASP A 15 12.48 -2.50 -9.19
CA ASP A 15 13.18 -3.22 -8.13
C ASP A 15 14.30 -2.37 -7.52
N ALA A 16 15.06 -1.64 -8.35
CA ALA A 16 16.05 -0.69 -7.86
C ALA A 16 15.41 0.41 -7.01
N VAL A 17 14.29 0.98 -7.46
CA VAL A 17 13.57 2.03 -6.71
C VAL A 17 13.01 1.51 -5.38
N PHE A 18 12.43 0.30 -5.34
CA PHE A 18 12.00 -0.32 -4.10
C PHE A 18 13.18 -0.61 -3.16
N GLY A 19 14.32 -1.08 -3.69
CA GLY A 19 15.55 -1.22 -2.93
C GLY A 19 16.03 0.11 -2.31
N PHE A 20 15.96 1.22 -3.07
CA PHE A 20 16.21 2.56 -2.55
C PHE A 20 15.21 2.97 -1.47
N ALA A 21 13.91 2.70 -1.64
CA ALA A 21 12.91 2.99 -0.62
C ALA A 21 13.20 2.25 0.71
N LEU A 22 13.54 0.96 0.63
CA LEU A 22 13.89 0.13 1.80
C LEU A 22 15.19 0.61 2.47
N THR A 23 16.19 1.02 1.70
CA THR A 23 17.44 1.55 2.26
C THR A 23 17.25 2.94 2.88
N LEU A 24 16.44 3.82 2.29
CA LEU A 24 16.08 5.11 2.89
C LEU A 24 15.36 4.93 4.24
N LEU A 25 14.52 3.90 4.35
CA LEU A 25 13.89 3.53 5.62
C LEU A 25 14.95 3.17 6.68
N VAL A 26 15.99 2.42 6.34
CA VAL A 26 17.10 2.08 7.25
C VAL A 26 17.96 3.30 7.57
N VAL A 27 18.36 4.07 6.56
CA VAL A 27 19.22 5.26 6.69
C VAL A 27 18.57 6.32 7.59
N SER A 28 17.24 6.33 7.69
CA SER A 28 16.52 7.21 8.60
C SER A 28 16.64 6.84 10.09
N LEU A 29 17.35 5.76 10.46
CA LEU A 29 17.66 5.42 11.85
C LEU A 29 18.88 6.21 12.32
N GLU A 30 18.74 6.90 13.44
CA GLU A 30 19.87 7.60 14.06
C GLU A 30 20.90 6.61 14.59
N VAL A 31 22.18 6.91 14.36
CA VAL A 31 23.28 6.11 14.91
C VAL A 31 23.38 6.41 16.41
N PRO A 32 23.13 5.43 17.29
CA PRO A 32 23.10 5.66 18.73
C PRO A 32 24.50 6.03 19.25
N ARG A 33 24.57 7.05 20.12
CA ARG A 33 25.84 7.52 20.72
C ARG A 33 26.03 7.00 22.15
N THR A 34 24.94 6.59 22.79
CA THR A 34 24.93 6.05 24.15
C THR A 34 24.20 4.71 24.23
N TYR A 35 24.38 3.98 25.34
CA TYR A 35 23.61 2.75 25.60
C TYR A 35 22.10 3.01 25.68
N ALA A 36 21.70 4.17 26.23
CA ALA A 36 20.29 4.56 26.30
C ALA A 36 19.69 4.75 24.90
N ASP A 37 20.43 5.40 23.98
CA ASP A 37 20.03 5.57 22.58
C ASP A 37 19.92 4.22 21.87
N MET A 38 20.89 3.32 22.11
CA MET A 38 20.86 1.97 21.54
C MET A 38 19.60 1.21 21.98
N MET A 39 19.24 1.28 23.26
CA MET A 39 18.01 0.67 23.77
C MET A 39 16.74 1.34 23.24
N ALA A 40 16.75 2.64 22.98
CA ALA A 40 15.66 3.31 22.29
C ALA A 40 15.49 2.77 20.85
N SER A 41 16.58 2.59 20.11
CA SER A 41 16.56 2.02 18.76
C SER A 41 16.02 0.59 18.73
N VAL A 42 16.43 -0.27 19.68
CA VAL A 42 15.90 -1.64 19.80
C VAL A 42 14.40 -1.63 20.06
N ARG A 43 13.89 -0.73 20.91
CA ARG A 43 12.44 -0.63 21.16
C ARG A 43 11.66 -0.06 19.97
N ALA A 44 12.30 0.69 19.08
CA ALA A 44 11.70 1.18 17.84
C ALA A 44 11.71 0.13 16.70
N LEU A 45 12.42 -0.99 16.87
CA LEU A 45 12.55 -2.04 15.87
C LEU A 45 11.21 -2.59 15.36
N PRO A 46 10.16 -2.81 16.18
CA PRO A 46 8.87 -3.29 15.67
C PRO A 46 8.21 -2.32 14.69
N ALA A 47 8.27 -1.01 14.96
CA ALA A 47 7.74 0.02 14.06
C ALA A 47 8.51 0.05 12.73
N PHE A 48 9.83 -0.08 12.80
CA PHE A 48 10.68 -0.21 11.63
C PHE A 48 10.34 -1.47 10.82
N ALA A 49 10.24 -2.63 11.48
CA ALA A 49 9.92 -3.90 10.83
C ALA A 49 8.54 -3.89 10.18
N ALA A 50 7.53 -3.29 10.81
CA ALA A 50 6.20 -3.13 10.22
C ALA A 50 6.23 -2.23 8.98
N SER A 51 6.98 -1.12 9.02
CA SER A 51 7.14 -0.22 7.87
C SER A 51 7.83 -0.94 6.71
N PHE A 52 8.88 -1.70 7.01
CA PHE A 52 9.60 -2.52 6.04
C PHE A 52 8.68 -3.58 5.42
N ALA A 53 7.91 -4.30 6.24
CA ALA A 53 6.99 -5.33 5.78
C ALA A 53 5.91 -4.75 4.84
N ILE A 54 5.37 -3.57 5.14
CA ILE A 54 4.38 -2.91 4.28
C ILE A 54 5.00 -2.55 2.92
N LEU A 55 6.19 -1.96 2.89
CA LEU A 55 6.89 -1.66 1.63
C LEU A 55 7.19 -2.94 0.83
N LEU A 56 7.60 -4.02 1.51
CA LEU A 56 7.84 -5.31 0.89
C LEU A 56 6.57 -5.93 0.31
N MET A 57 5.43 -5.82 1.00
CA MET A 57 4.13 -6.26 0.49
C MET A 57 3.73 -5.50 -0.77
N ILE A 58 3.93 -4.18 -0.81
CA ILE A 58 3.65 -3.37 -2.01
C ILE A 58 4.57 -3.80 -3.17
N TRP A 59 5.86 -4.01 -2.91
CA TRP A 59 6.80 -4.54 -3.90
C TRP A 59 6.38 -5.92 -4.40
N GLN A 60 5.97 -6.82 -3.51
CA GLN A 60 5.55 -8.16 -3.88
C GLN A 60 4.31 -8.16 -4.79
N GLU A 61 3.31 -7.33 -4.49
CA GLU A 61 2.13 -7.17 -5.35
C GLU A 61 2.50 -6.59 -6.73
N HIS A 62 3.38 -5.60 -6.76
CA HIS A 62 3.92 -5.03 -7.99
C HIS A 62 4.69 -6.06 -8.82
N HIS A 63 5.60 -6.81 -8.19
CA HIS A 63 6.39 -7.85 -8.82
C HIS A 63 5.49 -8.93 -9.41
N ASN A 64 4.49 -9.39 -8.66
CA ASN A 64 3.51 -10.37 -9.12
C ASN A 64 2.73 -9.87 -10.34
N PHE A 65 2.32 -8.59 -10.36
CA PHE A 65 1.64 -8.00 -11.51
C PHE A 65 2.50 -8.06 -12.78
N PHE A 66 3.74 -7.58 -12.74
CA PHE A 66 4.61 -7.57 -13.92
C PHE A 66 4.99 -8.98 -14.38
N ARG A 67 5.27 -9.89 -13.44
CA ARG A 67 5.53 -11.30 -13.71
C ARG A 67 4.37 -12.04 -14.37
N ARG A 68 3.12 -11.71 -13.98
CA ARG A 68 1.93 -12.42 -14.45
C ARG A 68 1.41 -11.88 -15.78
N TYR A 69 1.54 -10.58 -16.02
CA TYR A 69 0.90 -9.93 -17.16
C TYR A 69 1.87 -9.38 -18.20
N GLY A 70 3.13 -9.07 -17.87
CA GLY A 70 4.16 -8.68 -18.84
C GLY A 70 3.79 -7.48 -19.74
N VAL A 71 2.90 -6.59 -19.29
CA VAL A 71 2.41 -5.45 -20.07
C VAL A 71 3.47 -4.34 -20.05
N HIS A 72 3.84 -3.81 -21.23
CA HIS A 72 4.97 -2.87 -21.37
C HIS A 72 4.70 -1.69 -22.31
N ASP A 73 3.46 -1.22 -22.38
CA ASP A 73 3.12 -0.05 -23.18
C ASP A 73 3.41 1.28 -22.44
N GLY A 74 3.45 2.38 -23.18
CA GLY A 74 3.79 3.70 -22.63
C GLY A 74 2.91 4.15 -21.46
N ALA A 75 1.62 3.80 -21.44
CA ALA A 75 0.74 4.15 -20.32
C ALA A 75 1.11 3.36 -19.05
N THR A 76 1.45 2.07 -19.18
CA THR A 76 1.92 1.23 -18.07
C THR A 76 3.20 1.80 -17.46
N ILE A 77 4.13 2.30 -18.28
CA ILE A 77 5.36 2.96 -17.81
C ILE A 77 5.04 4.19 -16.96
N TRP A 78 4.14 5.07 -17.43
CA TRP A 78 3.76 6.28 -16.69
C TRP A 78 3.04 5.98 -15.37
N ILE A 79 2.08 5.05 -15.39
CA ILE A 79 1.35 4.64 -14.18
C ILE A 79 2.33 4.01 -13.17
N ASN A 80 3.25 3.16 -13.64
CA ASN A 80 4.29 2.58 -12.81
C ASN A 80 5.21 3.65 -12.21
N GLY A 81 5.68 4.60 -13.02
CA GLY A 81 6.50 5.72 -12.54
C GLY A 81 5.80 6.54 -11.45
N LEU A 82 4.49 6.77 -11.60
CA LEU A 82 3.69 7.48 -10.59
C LEU A 82 3.52 6.64 -9.31
N LEU A 83 3.34 5.32 -9.42
CA LEU A 83 3.30 4.42 -8.27
C LEU A 83 4.61 4.47 -7.47
N LEU A 84 5.74 4.38 -8.17
CA LEU A 84 7.06 4.45 -7.57
C LEU A 84 7.32 5.81 -6.90
N PHE A 85 6.88 6.91 -7.52
CA PHE A 85 6.94 8.25 -6.92
C PHE A 85 6.16 8.31 -5.60
N VAL A 86 4.93 7.80 -5.58
CA VAL A 86 4.11 7.74 -4.36
C VAL A 86 4.80 6.89 -3.28
N VAL A 87 5.31 5.70 -3.64
CA VAL A 87 6.03 4.84 -2.69
C VAL A 87 7.22 5.57 -2.06
N LEU A 88 8.06 6.23 -2.86
CA LEU A 88 9.21 6.99 -2.37
C LEU A 88 8.81 8.14 -1.44
N PHE A 89 7.77 8.90 -1.81
CA PHE A 89 7.27 10.01 -0.99
C PHE A 89 6.77 9.53 0.38
N TYR A 90 6.12 8.37 0.42
CA TYR A 90 5.49 7.83 1.64
C TYR A 90 6.42 7.00 2.53
N VAL A 91 7.70 6.81 2.19
CA VAL A 91 8.66 6.06 3.03
C VAL A 91 8.77 6.66 4.45
N TYR A 92 9.07 7.95 4.57
CA TYR A 92 9.22 8.60 5.86
C TYR A 92 7.88 8.76 6.61
N PRO A 93 6.79 9.21 5.96
CA PRO A 93 5.48 9.22 6.59
C PRO A 93 5.09 7.86 7.17
N LEU A 94 5.32 6.77 6.44
CA LEU A 94 4.98 5.43 6.88
C LEU A 94 5.73 5.03 8.15
N LYS A 95 7.05 5.30 8.21
CA LYS A 95 7.85 5.09 9.43
C LYS A 95 7.27 5.85 10.61
N PHE A 96 6.95 7.12 10.40
CA PHE A 96 6.37 7.98 11.44
C PHE A 96 5.04 7.42 11.97
N LEU A 97 4.16 6.96 11.08
CA LEU A 97 2.89 6.34 11.46
C LEU A 97 3.11 5.06 12.29
N MET A 98 3.99 4.16 11.84
CA MET A 98 4.26 2.92 12.57
C MET A 98 4.86 3.20 13.94
N THR A 99 5.76 4.20 14.05
CA THR A 99 6.29 4.61 15.35
C THR A 99 5.20 5.14 16.27
N MET A 100 4.23 5.92 15.76
CA MET A 100 3.09 6.36 16.56
C MET A 100 2.16 5.24 17.00
N LEU A 101 1.95 4.23 16.16
CA LEU A 101 0.99 3.17 16.45
C LEU A 101 1.58 2.12 17.39
N ILE A 102 2.78 1.64 17.07
CA ILE A 102 3.39 0.46 17.72
C ILE A 102 4.79 0.71 18.28
N GLY A 103 5.30 1.94 18.20
CA GLY A 103 6.54 2.31 18.88
C GLY A 103 6.37 2.45 20.40
N PRO A 104 7.44 2.85 21.12
CA PRO A 104 7.37 3.10 22.55
C PRO A 104 6.30 4.15 22.88
N GLY A 105 5.29 3.78 23.69
CA GLY A 105 4.16 4.66 23.98
C GLY A 105 3.17 4.83 22.82
N GLY A 106 3.14 3.86 21.89
CA GLY A 106 2.25 3.89 20.74
C GLY A 106 0.77 3.81 21.08
N ALA A 107 -0.06 4.36 20.19
CA ALA A 107 -1.51 4.46 20.36
C ALA A 107 -2.19 3.09 20.52
N LEU A 108 -1.66 2.03 19.91
CA LEU A 108 -2.21 0.67 20.03
C LEU A 108 -2.04 0.09 21.44
N PHE A 109 -1.08 0.61 22.21
CA PHE A 109 -0.83 0.23 23.60
C PHE A 109 -1.42 1.22 24.61
N GLY A 110 -2.37 2.06 24.19
CA GLY A 110 -3.01 3.07 25.04
C GLY A 110 -2.15 4.32 25.31
N GLY A 111 -1.00 4.44 24.66
CA GLY A 111 -0.14 5.62 24.76
C GLY A 111 -0.65 6.78 23.91
N ARG A 112 -0.09 7.97 24.15
CA ARG A 112 -0.33 9.16 23.33
C ARG A 112 0.91 9.45 22.50
N PRO A 113 0.80 9.57 21.16
CA PRO A 113 1.94 9.88 20.33
C PRO A 113 2.56 11.21 20.75
N ALA A 114 3.84 11.16 21.15
CA ALA A 114 4.59 12.34 21.53
C ALA A 114 4.81 13.25 20.30
N GLY A 115 4.69 14.57 20.49
CA GLY A 115 4.94 15.55 19.43
C GLY A 115 3.80 15.75 18.42
N VAL A 116 2.61 15.17 18.66
CA VAL A 116 1.43 15.39 17.83
C VAL A 116 0.30 15.92 18.69
N ALA A 117 -0.20 17.11 18.37
CA ALA A 117 -1.36 17.67 19.04
C ALA A 117 -2.62 16.88 18.65
N GLY A 118 -3.59 16.75 19.57
CA GLY A 118 -4.80 15.95 19.31
C GLY A 118 -5.61 16.40 18.07
N HIS A 119 -5.50 17.67 17.68
CA HIS A 119 -6.15 18.21 16.49
C HIS A 119 -5.39 17.93 15.18
N GLU A 120 -4.14 17.47 15.25
CA GLU A 120 -3.31 17.10 14.10
C GLU A 120 -3.53 15.64 13.70
N VAL A 121 -3.97 14.79 14.63
CA VAL A 121 -4.23 13.36 14.38
C VAL A 121 -5.24 13.12 13.23
N PRO A 122 -6.37 13.84 13.12
CA PRO A 122 -7.27 13.70 11.98
C PRO A 122 -6.59 14.05 10.65
N ARG A 123 -5.76 15.11 10.62
CA ARG A 123 -5.04 15.53 9.41
C ARG A 123 -4.03 14.48 8.98
N LEU A 124 -3.33 13.88 9.94
CA LEU A 124 -2.43 12.75 9.69
C LEU A 124 -3.21 11.56 9.12
N MET A 125 -4.36 11.19 9.68
CA MET A 125 -5.19 10.11 9.14
C MET A 125 -5.63 10.35 7.70
N VAL A 126 -6.01 11.59 7.36
CA VAL A 126 -6.34 11.96 5.98
C VAL A 126 -5.12 11.86 5.06
N MET A 127 -3.96 12.34 5.50
CA MET A 127 -2.71 12.25 4.73
C MET A 127 -2.30 10.79 4.48
N TYR A 128 -2.34 9.93 5.51
CA TYR A 128 -2.00 8.51 5.38
C TYR A 128 -3.02 7.74 4.54
N GLY A 129 -4.31 8.03 4.73
CA GLY A 129 -5.38 7.49 3.89
C GLY A 129 -5.22 7.88 2.42
N ALA A 130 -4.80 9.12 2.14
CA ALA A 130 -4.52 9.56 0.78
C ALA A 130 -3.38 8.77 0.13
N GLY A 131 -2.30 8.50 0.86
CA GLY A 131 -1.21 7.65 0.37
C GLY A 131 -1.66 6.22 0.08
N PHE A 132 -2.38 5.62 1.03
CA PHE A 132 -2.96 4.28 0.87
C PHE A 132 -3.89 4.20 -0.36
N VAL A 133 -4.85 5.13 -0.48
CA VAL A 133 -5.76 5.22 -1.62
C VAL A 133 -4.99 5.41 -2.93
N SER A 134 -3.95 6.26 -2.94
CA SER A 134 -3.13 6.51 -4.13
C SER A 134 -2.43 5.24 -4.63
N VAL A 135 -1.81 4.46 -3.73
CA VAL A 135 -1.16 3.19 -4.09
C VAL A 135 -2.16 2.22 -4.70
N PHE A 136 -3.32 2.02 -4.07
CA PHE A 136 -4.31 1.07 -4.59
C PHE A 136 -5.03 1.57 -5.85
N LEU A 137 -5.20 2.87 -6.04
CA LEU A 137 -5.70 3.45 -7.30
C LEU A 137 -4.72 3.23 -8.44
N LEU A 138 -3.42 3.41 -8.21
CA LEU A 138 -2.39 3.19 -9.22
C LEU A 138 -2.22 1.70 -9.54
N MET A 139 -2.31 0.84 -8.53
CA MET A 139 -2.37 -0.61 -8.73
C MET A 139 -3.62 -1.01 -9.52
N ALA A 140 -4.79 -0.44 -9.21
CA ALA A 140 -6.01 -0.64 -9.99
C ALA A 140 -5.83 -0.15 -11.44
N ALA A 141 -5.18 0.99 -11.65
CA ALA A 141 -4.91 1.53 -12.98
C ALA A 141 -4.00 0.61 -13.81
N LEU A 142 -2.98 -0.01 -13.19
CA LEU A 142 -2.14 -1.03 -13.83
C LEU A 142 -2.98 -2.25 -14.25
N HIS A 143 -3.81 -2.78 -13.35
CA HIS A 143 -4.68 -3.93 -13.63
C HIS A 143 -5.75 -3.59 -14.69
N TRP A 144 -6.31 -2.38 -14.66
CA TRP A 144 -7.22 -1.89 -15.68
C TRP A 144 -6.53 -1.79 -17.04
N ARG A 145 -5.28 -1.29 -17.07
CA ARG A 145 -4.51 -1.20 -18.30
C ARG A 145 -4.21 -2.58 -18.88
N ALA A 146 -3.79 -3.53 -18.04
CA ALA A 146 -3.61 -4.91 -18.45
C ALA A 146 -4.90 -5.50 -19.04
N LEU A 147 -6.04 -5.27 -18.40
CA LEU A 147 -7.34 -5.72 -18.91
C LEU A 147 -7.67 -5.10 -20.26
N ALA A 148 -7.38 -3.82 -20.45
CA ALA A 148 -7.60 -3.14 -21.74
C ALA A 148 -6.69 -3.68 -22.85
N CYS A 149 -5.44 -4.04 -22.53
CA CYS A 149 -4.51 -4.66 -23.48
C CYS A 149 -5.00 -6.06 -23.88
N PHE A 150 -5.31 -6.93 -22.93
CA PHE A 150 -5.76 -8.29 -23.23
C PHE A 150 -7.17 -8.38 -23.81
N ARG A 151 -8.01 -7.36 -23.65
CA ARG A 151 -9.28 -7.27 -24.39
C ARG A 151 -9.07 -6.99 -25.88
N ARG A 152 -7.97 -6.30 -26.24
CA ARG A 152 -7.63 -6.01 -27.64
C ARG A 152 -6.88 -7.17 -28.28
N ASP A 153 -5.95 -7.76 -27.53
CA ASP A 153 -5.14 -8.89 -27.97
C ASP A 153 -5.17 -10.01 -26.91
N PRO A 154 -6.17 -10.91 -26.98
CA PRO A 154 -6.35 -11.96 -25.98
C PRO A 154 -5.20 -12.98 -26.02
N SER A 155 -4.61 -13.23 -24.85
CA SER A 155 -3.63 -14.30 -24.68
C SER A 155 -4.27 -15.46 -23.89
N PRO A 156 -4.15 -16.72 -24.36
CA PRO A 156 -4.72 -17.88 -23.68
C PRO A 156 -4.04 -18.19 -22.34
N ASP A 157 -2.81 -17.70 -22.13
CA ASP A 157 -2.03 -17.96 -20.92
C ASP A 157 -2.41 -17.05 -19.74
N VAL A 158 -3.27 -16.06 -19.97
CA VAL A 158 -3.60 -15.03 -18.99
C VAL A 158 -4.94 -15.34 -18.32
N ASP A 159 -4.89 -15.50 -17.00
CA ASP A 159 -6.08 -15.63 -16.16
C ASP A 159 -6.84 -14.30 -16.05
N MET A 160 -7.82 -14.11 -16.94
CA MET A 160 -8.70 -12.93 -16.99
C MET A 160 -9.58 -12.80 -15.75
N THR A 161 -9.98 -13.92 -15.17
CA THR A 161 -10.82 -13.95 -13.98
C THR A 161 -10.02 -13.45 -12.78
N GLY A 162 -8.82 -13.98 -12.58
CA GLY A 162 -7.88 -13.48 -11.59
C GLY A 162 -7.57 -12.00 -11.76
N LEU A 163 -7.34 -11.54 -13.00
CA LEU A 163 -7.08 -10.13 -13.30
C LEU A 163 -8.24 -9.22 -12.88
N ARG A 164 -9.49 -9.59 -13.22
CA ARG A 164 -10.70 -8.84 -12.80
C ARG A 164 -10.88 -8.86 -11.29
N LEU A 165 -10.56 -9.98 -10.63
CA LEU A 165 -10.67 -10.10 -9.18
C LEU A 165 -9.67 -9.21 -8.45
N HIS A 166 -8.41 -9.15 -8.88
CA HIS A 166 -7.39 -8.27 -8.30
C HIS A 166 -7.73 -6.79 -8.52
N LEU A 167 -8.27 -6.44 -9.69
CA LEU A 167 -8.77 -5.09 -9.96
C LEU A 167 -9.86 -4.68 -8.96
N GLY A 168 -10.88 -5.52 -8.75
CA GLY A 168 -11.93 -5.22 -7.77
C GLY A 168 -11.44 -5.23 -6.32
N ALA A 169 -10.46 -6.09 -5.99
CA ALA A 169 -9.79 -6.09 -4.69
C ALA A 169 -9.06 -4.77 -4.40
N CYS A 170 -8.46 -4.14 -5.41
CA CYS A 170 -7.89 -2.80 -5.27
C CYS A 170 -8.96 -1.76 -4.93
N PHE A 171 -10.15 -1.83 -5.56
CA PHE A 171 -11.26 -0.93 -5.23
C PHE A 171 -11.82 -1.13 -3.82
N VAL A 172 -11.79 -2.36 -3.28
CA VAL A 172 -12.16 -2.61 -1.88
C VAL A 172 -11.22 -1.85 -0.93
N HIS A 173 -9.90 -1.90 -1.18
CA HIS A 173 -8.95 -1.10 -0.40
C HIS A 173 -9.23 0.41 -0.54
N VAL A 174 -9.44 0.90 -1.76
CA VAL A 174 -9.78 2.31 -2.00
C VAL A 174 -11.01 2.74 -1.20
N ALA A 175 -12.07 1.93 -1.20
CA ALA A 175 -13.29 2.23 -0.46
C ALA A 175 -13.04 2.33 1.06
N ILE A 176 -12.21 1.45 1.62
CA ILE A 176 -11.85 1.49 3.05
C ILE A 176 -11.00 2.71 3.38
N GLY A 177 -10.03 3.06 2.52
CA GLY A 177 -9.22 4.26 2.69
C GLY A 177 -10.07 5.53 2.66
N LEU A 178 -10.99 5.65 1.69
CA LEU A 178 -11.93 6.76 1.60
C LEU A 178 -12.88 6.83 2.80
N LEU A 179 -13.36 5.69 3.29
CA LEU A 179 -14.16 5.61 4.51
C LEU A 179 -13.36 6.15 5.71
N SER A 180 -12.12 5.69 5.89
CA SER A 180 -11.23 6.16 6.95
C SER A 180 -10.99 7.67 6.87
N MET A 181 -10.70 8.20 5.69
CA MET A 181 -10.52 9.63 5.46
C MET A 181 -11.79 10.44 5.76
N THR A 182 -12.96 9.90 5.42
CA THR A 182 -14.25 10.55 5.67
C THR A 182 -14.55 10.60 7.18
N ILE A 183 -14.32 9.49 7.89
CA ILE A 183 -14.46 9.44 9.35
C ILE A 183 -13.49 10.42 10.01
N ALA A 184 -12.24 10.50 9.55
CA ALA A 184 -11.26 11.42 10.10
C ALA A 184 -11.59 12.89 9.81
N GLY A 185 -12.03 13.22 8.59
CA GLY A 185 -12.27 14.59 8.16
C GLY A 185 -13.60 15.20 8.64
N LEU A 186 -14.63 14.38 8.78
CA LEU A 186 -16.00 14.83 9.13
C LEU A 186 -16.47 14.34 10.51
N GLY A 187 -15.76 13.38 11.11
CA GLY A 187 -16.16 12.81 12.39
C GLY A 187 -15.94 13.77 13.57
N PRO A 188 -16.77 13.68 14.62
CA PRO A 188 -16.60 14.50 15.81
C PRO A 188 -15.34 14.09 16.60
N LEU A 189 -14.54 15.08 16.98
CA LEU A 189 -13.44 14.89 17.94
C LEU A 189 -14.03 14.54 19.33
N PRO A 190 -13.42 13.63 20.11
CA PRO A 190 -12.07 13.06 19.94
C PRO A 190 -12.00 11.64 19.35
N TRP A 191 -13.12 10.92 19.21
CA TRP A 191 -13.10 9.49 18.86
C TRP A 191 -12.95 9.22 17.36
N ALA A 192 -13.24 10.20 16.50
CA ALA A 192 -13.17 10.07 15.04
C ALA A 192 -11.82 9.52 14.53
N SER A 193 -10.69 9.95 15.11
CA SER A 193 -9.37 9.47 14.70
C SER A 193 -9.14 7.99 15.05
N GLY A 194 -9.60 7.54 16.22
CA GLY A 194 -9.52 6.12 16.60
C GLY A 194 -10.40 5.25 15.71
N ALA A 195 -11.65 5.70 15.47
CA ALA A 195 -12.57 5.01 14.56
C ALA A 195 -12.05 4.96 13.11
N ALA A 196 -11.41 6.03 12.62
CA ALA A 196 -10.77 6.05 11.31
C ALA A 196 -9.65 5.00 11.18
N GLY A 197 -8.85 4.80 12.24
CA GLY A 197 -7.86 3.72 12.29
C GLY A 197 -8.50 2.33 12.31
N VAL A 198 -9.55 2.14 13.12
CA VAL A 198 -10.29 0.86 13.20
C VAL A 198 -10.95 0.48 11.88
N ALA A 199 -11.30 1.45 11.03
CA ALA A 199 -11.85 1.16 9.69
C ALA A 199 -10.94 0.25 8.84
N TYR A 200 -9.61 0.33 9.01
CA TYR A 200 -8.67 -0.56 8.31
C TYR A 200 -8.77 -2.03 8.76
N ALA A 201 -9.28 -2.31 9.96
CA ALA A 201 -9.55 -3.69 10.38
C ALA A 201 -10.68 -4.34 9.56
N LEU A 202 -11.49 -3.55 8.84
CA LEU A 202 -12.51 -4.05 7.93
C LEU A 202 -11.94 -4.63 6.64
N ILE A 203 -10.64 -4.49 6.37
CA ILE A 203 -10.00 -5.07 5.17
C ILE A 203 -10.28 -6.57 5.10
N GLY A 204 -9.96 -7.35 6.14
CA GLY A 204 -10.17 -8.80 6.14
C GLY A 204 -11.63 -9.21 5.88
N PRO A 205 -12.60 -8.71 6.67
CA PRO A 205 -14.03 -8.96 6.44
C PRO A 205 -14.52 -8.52 5.06
N ALA A 206 -14.09 -7.35 4.57
CA ALA A 206 -14.46 -6.84 3.26
C ALA A 206 -13.92 -7.73 2.13
N PHE A 207 -12.69 -8.23 2.28
CA PHE A 207 -12.10 -9.20 1.36
C PHE A 207 -12.86 -10.52 1.33
N TYR A 208 -13.18 -11.07 2.50
CA TYR A 208 -13.99 -12.28 2.60
C TYR A 208 -15.35 -12.09 1.92
N ALA A 209 -16.04 -10.98 2.18
CA ALA A 209 -17.32 -10.67 1.54
C ALA A 209 -17.18 -10.49 0.01
N TYR A 210 -16.15 -9.78 -0.43
CA TYR A 210 -15.85 -9.54 -1.85
C TYR A 210 -15.63 -10.87 -2.60
N TYR A 211 -14.74 -11.73 -2.11
CA TYR A 211 -14.47 -13.01 -2.77
C TYR A 211 -15.66 -13.97 -2.71
N LYS A 212 -16.43 -13.96 -1.60
CA LYS A 212 -17.62 -14.83 -1.46
C LYS A 212 -18.76 -14.41 -2.39
N TRP A 213 -19.02 -13.12 -2.57
CA TRP A 213 -20.23 -12.64 -3.24
C TRP A 213 -19.98 -12.17 -4.68
N ILE A 214 -18.84 -11.52 -4.94
CA ILE A 214 -18.50 -10.98 -6.26
C ILE A 214 -17.67 -12.00 -7.05
N GLY A 215 -16.84 -12.80 -6.36
CA GLY A 215 -16.07 -13.90 -6.96
C GLY A 215 -16.87 -14.76 -7.93
N PRO A 216 -18.01 -15.35 -7.51
CA PRO A 216 -18.84 -16.18 -8.38
C PRO A 216 -19.42 -15.46 -9.59
N ARG A 217 -19.76 -14.17 -9.46
CA ARG A 217 -20.31 -13.37 -10.57
C ARG A 217 -19.27 -13.06 -11.63
N VAL A 218 -18.02 -12.82 -11.22
CA VAL A 218 -16.90 -12.57 -12.13
C VAL A 218 -16.47 -13.86 -12.83
N MET A 219 -16.50 -15.00 -12.13
CA MET A 219 -16.25 -16.33 -12.69
C MET A 219 -17.32 -16.74 -13.72
N GLY A 220 -18.60 -16.46 -13.43
CA GLY A 220 -19.71 -16.78 -14.34
C GLY A 220 -19.82 -15.87 -15.58
N ALA A 221 -19.27 -14.65 -15.53
CA ALA A 221 -19.27 -13.71 -16.67
C ALA A 221 -18.12 -13.94 -17.68
N GLY A 222 -17.36 -15.04 -17.52
CA GLY A 222 -16.30 -15.48 -18.44
C GLY A 222 -16.56 -16.84 -19.09
N ALA A 223 -17.70 -17.47 -18.79
CA ALA A 223 -18.23 -18.65 -19.49
C ALA A 223 -19.23 -18.21 -20.56
#